data_AF-A0A0E0FYG1-F1
#
_entry.id   AF-A0A0E0FYG1-F1
#
_cell.length_a   1.000
_cell.length_b   1.000
_cell.length_c   1.000
_cell.angle_alpha   90.00
_cell.angle_beta   90.00
_cell.angle_gamma   90.00
#
_symmetry.space_group_name_H-M   'P 1'
#
loop_
_entity.id
_entity.type
_entity.pdbx_description
1 polymer ?
#
loop_
_entity_poly.entity_id
_entity_poly.type
_entity_poly.pdbx_seq_one_letter_code
_entity_poly.pdbx_strand_id
1 'polypeptide(L)'
;MSKAGTGRLGTTNPSRHSTKNFEAAELKMEISSSSKKHFILVHGLCHGAWCWYRVVAALRAAGHRATALDMAASGAHPARVDEVGTFEEYSRPLLDAVAAAAAPGERLVLVGHSHGGLSVALAMERFPDKVAAAVFVAAAMPCVGKHMGFMRRTAPEGLLMDCEMVAINNSQGSGVAINLGPTFLVQKYYQQSPAEDLALAKMLVRPGNQFMDDPVMKDESLLTNGNYGSVKKVYVIAKADSSSTEEMQRWMVAMSPGTDVEEIAGADHAVMNSKPRELCDILIKIANKYERANHKHLQEMEGSSSSSKHFILVHGLCHGAWCWYKVVTMLRSEWHRVTALDLAASGVHPARIDEVHSFEEYSQPLLDAVAEAPAGERLILVGHSFGGLSIALAMERFPEKIAVAVFVAAAVPCVGKHIGIIPELIREKAPKDMLLDSKMIPINNKQGPGTAILLGPNFLAEKGYPLSPAEAMN
;
A
#
# COMPACT_ATOMS: atom_id res chain seq x y z
N MET A 1 -61.89 -22.20 -37.31
CA MET A 1 -61.53 -20.80 -37.58
C MET A 1 -60.66 -20.32 -36.43
N SER A 2 -59.32 -20.29 -36.60
CA SER A 2 -58.45 -19.08 -36.58
C SER A 2 -58.40 -18.36 -35.22
N LYS A 3 -57.29 -17.93 -34.60
CA LYS A 3 -55.83 -17.86 -34.86
C LYS A 3 -55.22 -17.54 -33.46
N ALA A 4 -54.22 -18.28 -32.98
CA ALA A 4 -52.82 -17.85 -32.81
C ALA A 4 -52.58 -16.33 -32.59
N GLY A 5 -52.14 -15.96 -31.37
CA GLY A 5 -51.52 -14.68 -31.03
C GLY A 5 -50.31 -14.92 -30.12
N THR A 6 -49.11 -14.70 -30.66
CA THR A 6 -47.81 -14.95 -30.04
C THR A 6 -47.38 -13.80 -29.12
N GLY A 7 -47.13 -14.09 -27.84
CA GLY A 7 -46.44 -13.17 -26.92
C GLY A 7 -44.95 -13.49 -26.84
N ARG A 8 -44.09 -12.61 -27.36
CA ARG A 8 -42.64 -12.60 -27.09
C ARG A 8 -42.40 -11.94 -25.74
N LEU A 9 -41.91 -12.69 -24.77
CA LEU A 9 -41.24 -12.16 -23.57
C LEU A 9 -39.82 -11.77 -23.96
N GLY A 10 -39.50 -10.48 -23.81
CA GLY A 10 -38.17 -9.93 -24.03
C GLY A 10 -37.18 -10.44 -22.98
N THR A 11 -36.06 -10.97 -23.45
CA THR A 11 -34.91 -11.32 -22.63
C THR A 11 -34.15 -10.05 -22.25
N THR A 12 -34.27 -9.59 -21.01
CA THR A 12 -33.36 -8.58 -20.45
C THR A 12 -32.10 -9.29 -19.95
N ASN A 13 -30.97 -8.98 -20.59
CA ASN A 13 -29.64 -9.50 -20.31
C ASN A 13 -29.05 -8.81 -19.05
N PRO A 14 -28.79 -9.49 -17.92
CA PRO A 14 -28.17 -8.89 -16.76
C PRO A 14 -26.67 -9.25 -16.72
N SER A 15 -25.82 -8.54 -17.46
CA SER A 15 -24.38 -8.88 -17.49
C SER A 15 -23.41 -7.70 -17.65
N ARG A 16 -23.85 -6.45 -17.44
CA ARG A 16 -22.95 -5.27 -17.56
C ARG A 16 -22.82 -4.38 -16.32
N HIS A 17 -23.51 -4.68 -15.22
CA HIS A 17 -23.39 -3.91 -13.97
C HIS A 17 -22.64 -4.66 -12.85
N SER A 18 -22.49 -5.98 -12.95
CA SER A 18 -21.76 -6.77 -11.94
C SER A 18 -20.25 -6.73 -12.15
N THR A 19 -19.77 -6.84 -13.39
CA THR A 19 -18.34 -6.90 -13.73
C THR A 19 -17.58 -5.62 -13.38
N LYS A 20 -18.20 -4.44 -13.54
CA LYS A 20 -17.59 -3.16 -13.12
C LYS A 20 -17.39 -3.04 -11.61
N ASN A 21 -18.25 -3.68 -10.81
CA ASN A 21 -18.10 -3.67 -9.35
C ASN A 21 -17.04 -4.67 -8.88
N PHE A 22 -16.84 -5.79 -9.60
CA PHE A 22 -15.75 -6.73 -9.35
C PHE A 22 -14.39 -6.15 -9.75
N GLU A 23 -14.26 -5.50 -10.91
CA GLU A 23 -13.02 -4.79 -11.28
C GLU A 23 -12.68 -3.66 -10.30
N ALA A 24 -13.67 -2.91 -9.82
CA ALA A 24 -13.44 -1.87 -8.81
C ALA A 24 -13.11 -2.44 -7.42
N ALA A 25 -13.60 -3.64 -7.09
CA ALA A 25 -13.27 -4.36 -5.86
C ALA A 25 -11.88 -5.01 -5.94
N GLU A 26 -11.49 -5.55 -7.08
CA GLU A 26 -10.13 -6.02 -7.37
C GLU A 26 -9.13 -4.86 -7.37
N LEU A 27 -9.47 -3.70 -7.95
CA LEU A 27 -8.63 -2.50 -7.91
C LEU A 27 -8.50 -1.96 -6.47
N LYS A 28 -9.56 -2.05 -5.64
CA LYS A 28 -9.51 -1.71 -4.21
C LYS A 28 -8.75 -2.76 -3.38
N MET A 29 -8.81 -4.04 -3.75
CA MET A 29 -8.06 -5.13 -3.10
C MET A 29 -6.58 -5.12 -3.47
N GLU A 30 -6.21 -4.74 -4.70
CA GLU A 30 -4.82 -4.54 -5.13
C GLU A 30 -4.13 -3.38 -4.39
N ILE A 31 -4.90 -2.37 -3.94
CA ILE A 31 -4.39 -1.28 -3.10
C ILE A 31 -4.11 -1.75 -1.66
N SER A 32 -4.71 -2.86 -1.21
CA SER A 32 -4.66 -3.33 0.19
C SER A 32 -3.48 -4.24 0.54
N SER A 33 -2.64 -4.68 -0.41
CA SER A 33 -1.50 -5.59 -0.14
C SER A 33 -0.11 -4.90 -0.18
N SER A 34 -0.06 -3.58 0.02
CA SER A 34 1.18 -2.80 0.10
C SER A 34 1.98 -3.13 1.36
N SER A 35 3.31 -3.30 1.31
CA SER A 35 4.06 -3.31 2.57
C SER A 35 3.96 -1.95 3.22
N LYS A 36 3.75 -1.95 4.54
CA LYS A 36 3.56 -0.72 5.32
C LYS A 36 4.78 0.19 5.18
N LYS A 37 4.69 1.17 4.28
CA LYS A 37 5.72 2.22 4.15
C LYS A 37 5.62 3.23 5.29
N HIS A 38 6.74 3.88 5.55
CA HIS A 38 6.82 5.06 6.41
C HIS A 38 7.06 6.30 5.54
N PHE A 39 6.05 7.16 5.52
CA PHE A 39 6.10 8.48 4.89
C PHE A 39 6.59 9.52 5.89
N ILE A 40 7.61 10.28 5.50
CA ILE A 40 8.02 11.51 6.19
C ILE A 40 7.59 12.70 5.34
N LEU A 41 6.71 13.54 5.90
CA LEU A 41 6.10 14.67 5.20
C LEU A 41 6.74 15.98 5.69
N VAL A 42 7.27 16.76 4.76
CA VAL A 42 8.06 17.97 5.00
C VAL A 42 7.35 19.16 4.37
N HIS A 43 6.98 20.13 5.19
CA HIS A 43 6.22 21.31 4.78
C HIS A 43 7.07 22.34 4.00
N GLY A 44 6.38 23.25 3.30
CA GLY A 44 6.97 24.41 2.64
C GLY A 44 7.33 25.56 3.59
N LEU A 45 7.87 26.64 3.02
CA LEU A 45 8.27 27.83 3.77
C LEU A 45 7.08 28.40 4.57
N CYS A 46 7.35 28.92 5.77
CA CYS A 46 6.38 29.53 6.69
C CYS A 46 5.31 28.61 7.28
N HIS A 47 5.25 27.34 6.86
CA HIS A 47 4.27 26.36 7.33
C HIS A 47 4.84 25.47 8.43
N GLY A 48 4.08 24.45 8.85
CA GLY A 48 4.47 23.44 9.82
C GLY A 48 3.84 22.10 9.50
N ALA A 49 4.10 21.08 10.31
CA ALA A 49 3.50 19.74 10.22
C ALA A 49 1.97 19.77 10.11
N TRP A 50 1.33 20.79 10.69
CA TRP A 50 -0.12 20.98 10.70
C TRP A 50 -0.75 21.00 9.31
N CYS A 51 -0.03 21.43 8.26
CA CYS A 51 -0.61 21.48 6.91
C CYS A 51 -0.90 20.09 6.33
N TRP A 52 -0.25 19.04 6.85
CA TRP A 52 -0.39 17.67 6.39
C TRP A 52 -1.53 16.88 7.04
N TYR A 53 -2.35 17.49 7.92
CA TYR A 53 -3.28 16.75 8.78
C TYR A 53 -4.21 15.78 8.03
N ARG A 54 -4.76 16.19 6.87
CA ARG A 54 -5.65 15.34 6.05
C ARG A 54 -4.91 14.17 5.41
N VAL A 55 -3.70 14.43 4.90
CA VAL A 55 -2.87 13.43 4.22
C VAL A 55 -2.32 12.41 5.23
N VAL A 56 -1.88 12.86 6.41
CA VAL A 56 -1.46 11.96 7.50
C VAL A 56 -2.59 11.04 7.90
N ALA A 57 -3.80 11.57 8.08
CA ALA A 57 -4.97 10.78 8.43
C ALA A 57 -5.30 9.74 7.35
N ALA A 58 -5.28 10.15 6.08
CA ALA A 58 -5.57 9.28 4.94
C ALA A 58 -4.53 8.15 4.77
N LEU A 59 -3.23 8.47 4.84
CA LEU A 59 -2.14 7.48 4.76
C LEU A 59 -2.21 6.46 5.90
N ARG A 60 -2.52 6.92 7.13
CA ARG A 60 -2.71 6.02 8.29
C ARG A 60 -3.93 5.13 8.13
N ALA A 61 -5.04 5.67 7.62
CA ALA A 61 -6.24 4.88 7.32
C ALA A 61 -5.98 3.82 6.25
N ALA A 62 -5.09 4.09 5.30
CA ALA A 62 -4.61 3.13 4.31
C ALA A 62 -3.58 2.11 4.86
N GLY A 63 -3.27 2.13 6.16
CA GLY A 63 -2.38 1.18 6.81
C GLY A 63 -0.89 1.55 6.82
N HIS A 64 -0.53 2.73 6.32
CA HIS A 64 0.85 3.22 6.30
C HIS A 64 1.22 3.96 7.59
N ARG A 65 2.54 4.08 7.86
CA ARG A 65 3.04 5.04 8.84
C ARG A 65 3.25 6.38 8.15
N ALA A 66 2.78 7.45 8.79
CA ALA A 66 2.98 8.81 8.30
C ALA A 66 3.38 9.72 9.47
N THR A 67 4.51 10.42 9.30
CA THR A 67 5.05 11.42 10.23
C THR A 67 5.20 12.74 9.48
N ALA A 68 4.44 13.75 9.89
CA ALA A 68 4.69 15.13 9.48
C ALA A 68 5.61 15.79 10.51
N LEU A 69 6.65 16.48 10.04
CA LEU A 69 7.65 17.10 10.89
C LEU A 69 7.50 18.62 10.89
N ASP A 70 7.69 19.24 12.05
CA ASP A 70 7.98 20.67 12.14
C ASP A 70 9.49 20.84 11.96
N MET A 71 9.89 21.59 10.94
CA MET A 71 11.29 22.00 10.75
C MET A 71 11.68 23.01 11.83
N ALA A 72 12.97 23.31 11.99
CA ALA A 72 13.36 24.28 13.00
C ALA A 72 12.71 25.65 12.72
N ALA A 73 12.27 26.32 13.79
CA ALA A 73 11.49 27.56 13.75
C ALA A 73 10.14 27.52 13.01
N SER A 74 9.64 26.33 12.71
CA SER A 74 8.40 26.12 11.96
C SER A 74 7.31 25.48 12.83
N GLY A 75 6.04 25.67 12.47
CA GLY A 75 4.89 25.13 13.22
C GLY A 75 5.01 25.28 14.74
N ALA A 76 4.99 24.16 15.47
CA ALA A 76 5.09 24.14 16.94
C ALA A 76 6.55 24.04 17.46
N HIS A 77 7.56 24.05 16.59
CA HIS A 77 8.96 24.03 17.02
C HIS A 77 9.30 25.27 17.88
N PRO A 78 9.97 25.11 19.03
CA PRO A 78 10.15 26.20 20.00
C PRO A 78 11.09 27.31 19.52
N ALA A 79 12.08 26.98 18.69
CA ALA A 79 13.03 27.96 18.17
C ALA A 79 12.35 29.09 17.37
N ARG A 80 12.98 30.26 17.37
CA ARG A 80 12.61 31.39 16.52
C ARG A 80 13.45 31.40 15.23
N VAL A 81 13.00 32.11 14.20
CA VAL A 81 13.68 32.12 12.89
C VAL A 81 15.10 32.72 12.95
N ASP A 82 15.31 33.67 13.87
CA ASP A 82 16.60 34.31 14.16
C ASP A 82 17.55 33.43 14.97
N GLU A 83 17.04 32.38 15.62
CA GLU A 83 17.85 31.39 16.35
C GLU A 83 18.34 30.25 15.46
N VAL A 84 17.84 30.17 14.22
CA VAL A 84 18.26 29.16 13.22
C VAL A 84 19.24 29.82 12.26
N GLY A 85 20.52 29.46 12.42
CA GLY A 85 21.63 30.04 11.69
C GLY A 85 21.78 29.52 10.28
N THR A 86 21.60 28.21 10.11
CA THR A 86 21.94 27.50 8.87
C THR A 86 20.79 26.69 8.28
N PHE A 87 20.88 26.40 6.98
CA PHE A 87 19.92 25.52 6.33
C PHE A 87 19.96 24.08 6.87
N GLU A 88 21.13 23.64 7.36
CA GLU A 88 21.28 22.33 7.98
C GLU A 88 20.62 22.27 9.37
N GLU A 89 20.71 23.35 10.16
CA GLU A 89 19.96 23.49 11.42
C GLU A 89 18.45 23.53 11.17
N TYR A 90 18.00 24.28 10.16
CA TYR A 90 16.60 24.27 9.72
C TYR A 90 16.14 22.85 9.39
N SER A 91 16.98 22.09 8.69
CA SER A 91 16.69 20.74 8.22
C SER A 91 16.87 19.65 9.29
N ARG A 92 17.39 19.98 10.48
CA ARG A 92 17.79 19.00 11.51
C ARG A 92 16.68 18.03 11.91
N PRO A 93 15.42 18.45 12.15
CA PRO A 93 14.35 17.51 12.51
C PRO A 93 14.14 16.39 11.49
N LEU A 94 14.29 16.70 10.19
CA LEU A 94 14.21 15.70 9.13
C LEU A 94 15.43 14.79 9.13
N LEU A 95 16.64 15.35 9.22
CA LEU A 95 17.88 14.58 9.20
C LEU A 95 17.93 13.58 10.36
N ASP A 96 17.54 14.01 11.55
CA ASP A 96 17.49 13.16 12.74
C ASP A 96 16.42 12.06 12.60
N ALA A 97 15.25 12.38 12.06
CA ALA A 97 14.19 11.39 11.80
C ALA A 97 14.63 10.32 10.78
N VAL A 98 15.34 10.71 9.72
CA VAL A 98 15.88 9.78 8.72
C VAL A 98 17.02 8.95 9.31
N ALA A 99 17.92 9.57 10.08
CA ALA A 99 19.00 8.87 10.77
C ALA A 99 18.45 7.82 11.77
N ALA A 100 17.37 8.14 12.48
CA ALA A 100 16.73 7.27 13.47
C ALA A 100 15.87 6.14 12.89
N ALA A 101 15.59 6.11 11.58
CA ALA A 101 14.96 4.95 10.94
C ALA A 101 15.90 3.73 11.07
N ALA A 102 15.52 2.83 11.99
CA ALA A 102 16.44 1.86 12.62
C ALA A 102 16.10 0.39 12.35
N ALA A 103 14.99 0.07 11.67
CA ALA A 103 14.76 -1.33 11.28
C ALA A 103 15.72 -1.68 10.12
N PRO A 104 16.50 -2.78 10.23
CA PRO A 104 17.34 -3.25 9.12
C PRO A 104 16.51 -3.39 7.83
N GLY A 105 16.90 -2.69 6.78
CA GLY A 105 16.19 -2.69 5.49
C GLY A 105 15.01 -1.72 5.38
N GLU A 106 14.67 -0.96 6.42
CA GLU A 106 13.62 0.07 6.33
C GLU A 106 14.10 1.26 5.48
N ARG A 107 13.36 1.54 4.41
CA ARG A 107 13.55 2.71 3.54
C ARG A 107 12.31 3.59 3.55
N LEU A 108 12.52 4.87 3.74
CA LEU A 108 11.48 5.88 3.92
C LEU A 108 11.01 6.44 2.57
N VAL A 109 9.74 6.84 2.50
CA VAL A 109 9.25 7.71 1.42
C VAL A 109 9.27 9.14 1.94
N LEU A 110 10.17 9.96 1.40
CA LEU A 110 10.27 11.37 1.78
C LEU A 110 9.39 12.20 0.85
N VAL A 111 8.54 13.07 1.42
CA VAL A 111 7.63 13.93 0.66
C VAL A 111 7.91 15.37 1.03
N GLY A 112 8.47 16.14 0.10
CA GLY A 112 8.77 17.56 0.28
C GLY A 112 7.79 18.42 -0.48
N HIS A 113 7.15 19.37 0.20
CA HIS A 113 6.30 20.39 -0.41
C HIS A 113 7.03 21.71 -0.54
N SER A 114 6.89 22.39 -1.69
CA SER A 114 7.47 23.74 -1.90
C SER A 114 8.96 23.80 -1.49
N HIS A 115 9.34 24.71 -0.60
CA HIS A 115 10.69 24.82 -0.03
C HIS A 115 11.19 23.56 0.69
N GLY A 116 10.29 22.72 1.21
CA GLY A 116 10.63 21.45 1.86
C GLY A 116 11.32 20.46 0.93
N GLY A 117 11.19 20.62 -0.39
CA GLY A 117 11.96 19.85 -1.38
C GLY A 117 13.48 20.00 -1.22
N LEU A 118 13.98 21.16 -0.78
CA LEU A 118 15.41 21.38 -0.53
C LEU A 118 15.90 20.56 0.67
N SER A 119 15.10 20.49 1.74
CA SER A 119 15.44 19.67 2.92
C SER A 119 15.40 18.18 2.57
N VAL A 120 14.45 17.76 1.73
CA VAL A 120 14.41 16.39 1.18
C VAL A 120 15.67 16.11 0.34
N ALA A 121 16.08 17.03 -0.53
CA ALA A 121 17.30 16.86 -1.32
C ALA A 121 18.56 16.71 -0.44
N LEU A 122 18.67 17.50 0.62
CA LEU A 122 19.75 17.37 1.60
C LEU A 122 19.71 16.01 2.33
N ALA A 123 18.52 15.55 2.73
CA ALA A 123 18.37 14.23 3.35
C ALA A 123 18.74 13.08 2.39
N MET A 124 18.39 13.19 1.10
CA MET A 124 18.80 12.23 0.07
C MET A 124 20.32 12.21 -0.12
N GLU A 125 20.99 13.37 -0.06
CA GLU A 125 22.45 13.44 -0.16
C GLU A 125 23.13 12.80 1.05
N ARG A 126 22.59 12.97 2.25
CA ARG A 126 23.17 12.44 3.50
C ARG A 126 22.84 10.98 3.75
N PHE A 127 21.67 10.51 3.31
CA PHE A 127 21.14 9.18 3.63
C PHE A 127 20.51 8.49 2.41
N PRO A 128 21.21 8.35 1.27
CA PRO A 128 20.61 7.83 0.03
C PRO A 128 20.03 6.42 0.21
N ASP A 129 20.71 5.56 0.98
CA ASP A 129 20.29 4.17 1.21
C ASP A 129 19.02 4.07 2.06
N LYS A 130 18.73 5.09 2.89
CA LYS A 130 17.53 5.12 3.74
C LYS A 130 16.28 5.65 3.03
N VAL A 131 16.41 6.13 1.79
CA VAL A 131 15.29 6.73 1.05
C VAL A 131 14.84 5.79 -0.07
N ALA A 132 13.63 5.26 0.02
CA ALA A 132 13.03 4.41 -1.01
C ALA A 132 12.67 5.22 -2.25
N ALA A 133 12.06 6.38 -2.03
CA ALA A 133 11.71 7.36 -3.05
C ALA A 133 11.56 8.74 -2.40
N ALA A 134 11.89 9.78 -3.16
CA ALA A 134 11.64 11.16 -2.80
C ALA A 134 10.55 11.75 -3.71
N VAL A 135 9.52 12.34 -3.12
CA VAL A 135 8.37 12.92 -3.78
C VAL A 135 8.38 14.44 -3.59
N PHE A 136 8.50 15.18 -4.68
CA PHE A 136 8.54 16.63 -4.74
C PHE A 136 7.15 17.15 -5.14
N VAL A 137 6.38 17.66 -4.18
CA VAL A 137 4.99 18.11 -4.40
C VAL A 137 4.98 19.63 -4.59
N ALA A 138 4.77 20.10 -5.82
CA ALA A 138 4.89 21.52 -6.18
C ALA A 138 6.16 22.17 -5.57
N ALA A 139 7.26 21.41 -5.54
CA ALA A 139 8.42 21.69 -4.69
C ALA A 139 9.62 22.21 -5.47
N ALA A 140 10.51 22.89 -4.76
CA ALA A 140 11.85 23.16 -5.27
C ALA A 140 12.59 21.82 -5.39
N MET A 141 13.05 21.50 -6.61
CA MET A 141 13.81 20.29 -6.89
C MET A 141 15.17 20.67 -7.49
N PRO A 142 16.26 20.66 -6.69
CA PRO A 142 17.58 21.03 -7.18
C PRO A 142 18.14 19.98 -8.14
N CYS A 143 19.15 20.33 -8.94
CA CYS A 143 19.83 19.42 -9.84
C CYS A 143 21.29 19.24 -9.42
N VAL A 144 21.87 18.08 -9.74
CA VAL A 144 23.29 17.78 -9.49
C VAL A 144 24.16 18.79 -10.24
N GLY A 145 25.20 19.30 -9.58
CA GLY A 145 26.14 20.27 -10.16
C GLY A 145 25.63 21.71 -10.23
N LYS A 146 24.53 22.03 -9.53
CA LYS A 146 24.05 23.39 -9.29
C LYS A 146 23.82 23.59 -7.80
N HIS A 147 24.10 24.79 -7.31
CA HIS A 147 23.82 25.14 -5.93
C HIS A 147 22.31 25.17 -5.68
N MET A 148 21.86 24.74 -4.49
CA MET A 148 20.44 24.58 -4.17
C MET A 148 19.62 25.89 -4.26
N GLY A 149 20.26 27.05 -4.01
CA GLY A 149 19.64 28.36 -4.19
C GLY A 149 19.39 28.80 -5.65
N PHE A 150 19.87 28.06 -6.65
CA PHE A 150 19.81 28.47 -8.07
C PHE A 150 18.36 28.70 -8.54
N MET A 151 17.44 27.85 -8.09
CA MET A 151 16.03 27.83 -8.51
C MET A 151 15.27 29.10 -8.13
N ARG A 152 15.73 29.87 -7.14
CA ARG A 152 15.06 31.11 -6.71
C ARG A 152 15.33 32.28 -7.66
N ARG A 153 16.43 32.25 -8.42
CA ARG A 153 16.85 33.35 -9.32
C ARG A 153 15.93 33.53 -10.53
N THR A 154 15.04 32.57 -10.80
CA THR A 154 14.13 32.57 -11.96
C THR A 154 12.70 32.98 -11.61
N ALA A 155 12.42 33.36 -10.37
CA ALA A 155 11.08 33.77 -9.96
C ALA A 155 10.70 35.14 -10.58
N PRO A 156 9.50 35.28 -11.14
CA PRO A 156 9.07 36.51 -11.78
C PRO A 156 8.87 37.63 -10.77
N GLU A 157 9.08 38.85 -11.24
CA GLU A 157 8.82 40.07 -10.49
C GLU A 157 7.35 40.14 -10.04
N GLY A 158 7.11 40.56 -8.80
CA GLY A 158 5.76 40.65 -8.23
C GLY A 158 5.15 39.33 -7.70
N LEU A 159 5.86 38.21 -7.77
CA LEU A 159 5.36 36.91 -7.26
C LEU A 159 4.92 36.97 -5.79
N LEU A 160 5.65 37.72 -4.97
CA LEU A 160 5.45 37.77 -3.52
C LEU A 160 4.28 38.66 -3.07
N MET A 161 3.66 39.45 -3.95
CA MET A 161 2.52 40.32 -3.62
C MET A 161 2.74 41.14 -2.33
N ASP A 162 1.93 40.90 -1.29
CA ASP A 162 1.96 41.57 0.01
C ASP A 162 2.76 40.79 1.07
N CYS A 163 3.63 39.85 0.67
CA CYS A 163 4.57 39.23 1.61
C CYS A 163 5.62 40.24 2.06
N GLU A 164 5.94 40.22 3.35
CA GLU A 164 6.90 41.15 3.96
C GLU A 164 8.26 40.49 4.11
N MET A 165 9.30 41.22 3.73
CA MET A 165 10.69 40.84 3.95
C MET A 165 11.15 41.43 5.28
N VAL A 166 11.47 40.58 6.25
CA VAL A 166 11.84 40.98 7.60
C VAL A 166 13.32 40.72 7.79
N ALA A 167 14.08 41.78 8.11
CA ALA A 167 15.49 41.63 8.47
C ALA A 167 15.61 40.83 9.77
N ILE A 168 16.48 39.83 9.76
CA ILE A 168 16.81 39.01 10.93
C ILE A 168 18.32 38.98 11.10
N ASN A 169 18.79 38.80 12.33
CA ASN A 169 20.20 38.56 12.60
C ASN A 169 20.31 37.21 13.30
N ASN A 170 21.11 36.32 12.75
CA ASN A 170 21.37 35.00 13.31
C ASN A 170 22.88 34.80 13.51
N SER A 171 23.28 33.58 13.89
CA SER A 171 24.70 33.23 14.10
C SER A 171 25.58 33.36 12.84
N GLN A 172 24.98 33.41 11.64
CA GLN A 172 25.66 33.63 10.36
C GLN A 172 25.66 35.10 9.91
N GLY A 173 25.07 36.00 10.69
CA GLY A 173 24.99 37.43 10.40
C GLY A 173 23.59 37.89 9.99
N SER A 174 23.53 38.93 9.16
CA SER A 174 22.25 39.48 8.67
C SER A 174 21.62 38.57 7.62
N GLY A 175 20.34 38.24 7.81
CA GLY A 175 19.52 37.47 6.88
C GLY A 175 18.15 38.12 6.67
N VAL A 176 17.31 37.48 5.86
CA VAL A 176 15.95 37.93 5.57
C VAL A 176 14.96 36.78 5.75
N ALA A 177 14.01 36.98 6.65
CA ALA A 177 12.83 36.14 6.77
C ALA A 177 11.68 36.69 5.93
N ILE A 178 10.74 35.82 5.58
CA ILE A 178 9.55 36.14 4.80
C ILE A 178 8.33 35.88 5.67
N ASN A 179 7.47 36.89 5.78
CA ASN A 179 6.11 36.73 6.29
C ASN A 179 5.15 36.64 5.10
N LEU A 180 4.35 35.58 5.04
CA LEU A 180 3.36 35.45 3.97
C LEU A 180 2.22 36.44 4.17
N GLY A 181 1.97 37.26 3.16
CA GLY A 181 0.89 38.24 3.17
C GLY A 181 -0.48 37.59 2.99
N PRO A 182 -1.56 38.18 3.55
CA PRO A 182 -2.90 37.63 3.44
C PRO A 182 -3.43 37.56 2.00
N THR A 183 -3.05 38.50 1.14
CA THR A 183 -3.45 38.52 -0.28
C THR A 183 -2.73 37.43 -1.05
N PHE A 184 -1.42 37.25 -0.80
CA PHE A 184 -0.64 36.14 -1.33
C PHE A 184 -1.25 34.79 -0.94
N LEU A 185 -1.58 34.58 0.34
CA LEU A 185 -2.20 33.34 0.81
C LEU A 185 -3.51 33.05 0.07
N VAL A 186 -4.38 34.05 -0.13
CA VAL A 186 -5.67 33.89 -0.82
C VAL A 186 -5.49 33.62 -2.31
N GLN A 187 -4.66 34.40 -3.00
CA GLN A 187 -4.63 34.41 -4.47
C GLN A 187 -3.61 33.46 -5.08
N LYS A 188 -2.57 33.10 -4.33
CA LYS A 188 -1.42 32.35 -4.87
C LYS A 188 -1.22 30.99 -4.21
N TYR A 189 -1.63 30.83 -2.95
CA TYR A 189 -1.33 29.64 -2.17
C TYR A 189 -2.56 28.73 -1.96
N TYR A 190 -3.69 29.30 -1.51
CA TYR A 190 -4.92 28.58 -1.10
C TYR A 190 -6.13 28.85 -2.01
N GLN A 191 -5.92 29.29 -3.25
CA GLN A 191 -6.99 29.74 -4.16
C GLN A 191 -7.98 28.63 -4.58
N GLN A 192 -7.64 27.35 -4.41
CA GLN A 192 -8.54 26.21 -4.66
C GLN A 192 -8.81 25.40 -3.37
N SER A 193 -8.30 25.86 -2.23
CA SER A 193 -8.42 25.18 -0.95
C SER A 193 -9.70 25.58 -0.22
N PRO A 194 -10.22 24.71 0.66
CA PRO A 194 -11.33 25.07 1.56
C PRO A 194 -11.02 26.34 2.36
N ALA A 195 -12.05 27.17 2.60
CA ALA A 195 -11.89 28.43 3.31
C ALA A 195 -11.41 28.24 4.76
N GLU A 196 -11.76 27.10 5.37
CA GLU A 196 -11.32 26.69 6.71
C GLU A 196 -9.82 26.44 6.75
N ASP A 197 -9.25 25.86 5.69
CA ASP A 197 -7.80 25.62 5.60
C ASP A 197 -7.03 26.94 5.44
N LEU A 198 -7.57 27.90 4.68
CA LEU A 198 -7.01 29.25 4.62
C LEU A 198 -7.10 29.99 5.97
N ALA A 199 -8.23 29.86 6.67
CA ALA A 199 -8.39 30.45 8.00
C ALA A 199 -7.38 29.87 9.00
N LEU A 200 -7.20 28.55 8.97
CA LEU A 200 -6.18 27.86 9.76
C LEU A 200 -4.78 28.35 9.41
N ALA A 201 -4.45 28.47 8.13
CA ALA A 201 -3.14 28.95 7.68
C ALA A 201 -2.85 30.36 8.19
N LYS A 202 -3.81 31.29 8.09
CA LYS A 202 -3.66 32.66 8.62
C LYS A 202 -3.37 32.70 10.12
N MET A 203 -3.76 31.69 10.89
CA MET A 203 -3.48 31.60 12.33
C MET A 203 -2.13 30.95 12.65
N LEU A 204 -1.60 30.12 11.75
CA LEU A 204 -0.46 29.23 12.05
C LEU A 204 0.81 29.51 11.26
N VAL A 205 0.76 30.30 10.19
CA VAL A 205 1.97 30.66 9.44
C VAL A 205 2.94 31.44 10.32
N ARG A 206 4.23 31.18 10.14
CA ARG A 206 5.34 31.82 10.85
C ARG A 206 6.35 32.41 9.87
N PRO A 207 7.17 33.39 10.29
CA PRO A 207 8.27 33.88 9.44
C PRO A 207 9.19 32.75 9.00
N GLY A 208 9.54 32.66 7.72
CA GLY A 208 10.42 31.62 7.17
C GLY A 208 11.67 32.21 6.53
N ASN A 209 12.84 31.58 6.71
CA ASN A 209 14.09 31.98 6.05
C ASN A 209 14.40 31.02 4.89
N GLN A 210 14.84 31.57 3.76
CA GLN A 210 15.23 30.78 2.58
C GLN A 210 16.71 30.36 2.60
N PHE A 211 17.50 30.89 3.54
CA PHE A 211 18.92 30.58 3.73
C PHE A 211 19.76 30.78 2.46
N MET A 212 19.40 31.76 1.61
CA MET A 212 20.03 31.98 0.30
C MET A 212 21.54 32.22 0.37
N ASP A 213 22.02 32.75 1.50
CA ASP A 213 23.43 33.04 1.71
C ASP A 213 24.20 31.94 2.44
N ASP A 214 23.52 30.89 2.89
CA ASP A 214 24.11 29.77 3.60
C ASP A 214 25.11 29.01 2.69
N PRO A 215 26.28 28.61 3.21
CA PRO A 215 27.28 27.86 2.44
C PRO A 215 26.74 26.59 1.79
N VAL A 216 25.88 25.82 2.48
CA VAL A 216 25.26 24.59 1.95
C VAL A 216 24.33 24.93 0.78
N MET A 217 23.64 26.06 0.81
CA MET A 217 22.74 26.50 -0.27
C MET A 217 23.50 27.00 -1.52
N LYS A 218 24.76 27.40 -1.35
CA LYS A 218 25.65 27.95 -2.39
C LYS A 218 26.67 26.94 -2.93
N ASP A 219 26.84 25.80 -2.28
CA ASP A 219 27.77 24.76 -2.71
C ASP A 219 27.22 23.99 -3.93
N GLU A 220 27.84 24.18 -5.09
CA GLU A 220 27.50 23.49 -6.34
C GLU A 220 27.91 22.01 -6.34
N SER A 221 28.83 21.63 -5.47
CA SER A 221 29.36 20.26 -5.33
C SER A 221 28.62 19.42 -4.30
N LEU A 222 27.73 20.04 -3.52
CA LEU A 222 26.99 19.39 -2.44
C LEU A 222 26.20 18.17 -2.92
N LEU A 223 25.38 18.34 -3.97
CA LEU A 223 24.50 17.28 -4.48
C LEU A 223 25.25 16.45 -5.51
N THR A 224 25.41 15.16 -5.23
CA THR A 224 26.23 14.25 -6.04
C THR A 224 25.37 13.26 -6.81
N ASN A 225 25.91 12.70 -7.91
CA ASN A 225 25.25 11.61 -8.63
C ASN A 225 25.15 10.32 -7.79
N GLY A 226 26.14 10.06 -6.93
CA GLY A 226 26.20 8.86 -6.10
C GLY A 226 25.14 8.84 -4.99
N ASN A 227 24.80 10.01 -4.44
CA ASN A 227 23.85 10.11 -3.34
C ASN A 227 22.52 10.73 -3.81
N TYR A 228 22.36 12.05 -3.85
CA TYR A 228 21.13 12.70 -4.28
C TYR A 228 20.64 12.21 -5.66
N GLY A 229 21.57 12.03 -6.60
CA GLY A 229 21.29 11.54 -7.95
C GLY A 229 20.76 10.10 -7.99
N SER A 230 21.23 9.22 -7.11
CA SER A 230 20.90 7.79 -7.11
C SER A 230 19.51 7.47 -6.57
N VAL A 231 18.99 8.32 -5.68
CA VAL A 231 17.64 8.18 -5.12
C VAL A 231 16.57 8.40 -6.19
N LYS A 232 15.55 7.53 -6.20
CA LYS A 232 14.38 7.64 -7.10
C LYS A 232 13.56 8.87 -6.77
N LYS A 233 13.27 9.67 -7.79
CA LYS A 233 12.58 10.96 -7.67
C LYS A 233 11.25 10.91 -8.40
N VAL A 234 10.21 11.42 -7.74
CA VAL A 234 8.90 11.68 -8.35
C VAL A 234 8.56 13.14 -8.12
N TYR A 235 8.05 13.80 -9.15
CA TYR A 235 7.52 15.15 -9.04
C TYR A 235 5.99 15.12 -9.21
N VAL A 236 5.27 15.75 -8.28
CA VAL A 236 3.81 15.89 -8.35
C VAL A 236 3.48 17.32 -8.73
N ILE A 237 2.98 17.51 -9.95
CA ILE A 237 2.64 18.81 -10.52
C ILE A 237 1.25 19.23 -10.07
N ALA A 238 1.15 20.40 -9.45
CA ALA A 238 -0.11 21.05 -9.11
C ALA A 238 -0.54 22.00 -10.24
N LYS A 239 -1.57 21.63 -11.01
CA LYS A 239 -1.88 22.31 -12.28
C LYS A 239 -2.58 23.67 -12.12
N ALA A 240 -3.17 23.95 -10.97
CA ALA A 240 -3.81 25.23 -10.67
C ALA A 240 -2.94 26.08 -9.72
N ASP A 241 -1.69 25.69 -9.49
CA ASP A 241 -0.75 26.42 -8.65
C ASP A 241 -0.38 27.77 -9.26
N SER A 242 -0.63 28.83 -8.48
CA SER A 242 -0.37 30.22 -8.86
C SER A 242 0.86 30.81 -8.18
N SER A 243 1.48 30.07 -7.24
CA SER A 243 2.72 30.41 -6.53
C SER A 243 3.93 29.80 -7.25
N SER A 244 3.87 28.51 -7.57
CA SER A 244 4.85 27.83 -8.42
C SER A 244 4.11 27.36 -9.67
N THR A 245 4.08 28.18 -10.71
CA THR A 245 3.26 27.89 -11.91
C THR A 245 3.58 26.51 -12.52
N GLU A 246 2.62 25.91 -13.22
CA GLU A 246 2.84 24.63 -13.91
C GLU A 246 4.09 24.66 -14.82
N GLU A 247 4.32 25.76 -15.53
CA GLU A 247 5.50 25.95 -16.38
C GLU A 247 6.80 25.89 -15.57
N MET A 248 6.86 26.57 -14.42
CA MET A 248 8.02 26.52 -13.52
C MET A 248 8.25 25.11 -13.01
N GLN A 249 7.20 24.43 -12.56
CA GLN A 249 7.28 23.05 -12.09
C GLN A 249 7.84 22.11 -13.17
N ARG A 250 7.33 22.21 -14.41
CA ARG A 250 7.84 21.43 -15.55
C ARG A 250 9.28 21.76 -15.90
N TRP A 251 9.68 23.03 -15.79
CA TRP A 251 11.06 23.43 -15.98
C TRP A 251 12.00 22.79 -14.94
N MET A 252 11.59 22.72 -13.66
CA MET A 252 12.39 22.02 -12.62
C MET A 252 12.54 20.53 -12.94
N VAL A 253 11.47 19.89 -13.42
CA VAL A 253 11.50 18.48 -13.85
C VAL A 253 12.49 18.28 -15.01
N ALA A 254 12.45 19.16 -16.01
CA ALA A 254 13.35 19.08 -17.16
C ALA A 254 14.84 19.20 -16.77
N MET A 255 15.15 19.94 -15.70
CA MET A 255 16.51 20.06 -15.17
C MET A 255 17.00 18.83 -14.40
N SER A 256 16.11 17.89 -14.07
CA SER A 256 16.44 16.66 -13.32
C SER A 256 16.02 15.41 -14.10
N PRO A 257 16.79 14.99 -15.12
CA PRO A 257 16.49 13.81 -15.92
C PRO A 257 16.29 12.54 -15.07
N GLY A 258 15.35 11.69 -15.48
CA GLY A 258 15.01 10.45 -14.75
C GLY A 258 14.02 10.61 -13.61
N THR A 259 13.43 11.81 -13.45
CA THR A 259 12.34 12.07 -12.51
C THR A 259 11.00 11.60 -13.10
N ASP A 260 10.29 10.74 -12.37
CA ASP A 260 8.92 10.36 -12.72
C ASP A 260 7.95 11.52 -12.42
N VAL A 261 6.87 11.66 -13.19
CA VAL A 261 5.93 12.79 -13.05
C VAL A 261 4.51 12.28 -12.82
N GLU A 262 3.84 12.87 -11.84
CA GLU A 262 2.40 12.74 -11.60
C GLU A 262 1.78 14.14 -11.63
N GLU A 263 0.50 14.25 -11.97
CA GLU A 263 -0.18 15.55 -12.09
C GLU A 263 -1.51 15.53 -11.33
N ILE A 264 -1.84 16.62 -10.66
CA ILE A 264 -3.12 16.80 -9.97
C ILE A 264 -3.84 18.01 -10.56
N ALA A 265 -4.89 17.73 -11.33
CA ALA A 265 -5.74 18.75 -11.90
C ALA A 265 -6.51 19.50 -10.80
N GLY A 266 -6.53 20.83 -10.88
CA GLY A 266 -7.23 21.69 -9.91
C GLY A 266 -6.59 21.76 -8.53
N ALA A 267 -5.38 21.21 -8.33
CA ALA A 267 -4.60 21.47 -7.12
C ALA A 267 -3.96 22.86 -7.18
N ASP A 268 -4.19 23.66 -6.14
CA ASP A 268 -3.41 24.88 -5.87
C ASP A 268 -2.04 24.54 -5.24
N HIS A 269 -1.32 25.56 -4.76
CA HIS A 269 -0.02 25.33 -4.14
C HIS A 269 -0.15 24.49 -2.86
N ALA A 270 -1.20 24.67 -2.07
CA ALA A 270 -1.54 23.84 -0.91
C ALA A 270 -2.21 22.51 -1.33
N VAL A 271 -1.51 21.71 -2.13
CA VAL A 271 -2.01 20.43 -2.70
C VAL A 271 -2.62 19.51 -1.64
N MET A 272 -2.01 19.46 -0.46
CA MET A 272 -2.47 18.66 0.69
C MET A 272 -3.80 19.15 1.31
N ASN A 273 -4.24 20.36 1.00
CA ASN A 273 -5.50 20.95 1.45
C ASN A 273 -6.56 20.93 0.34
N SER A 274 -6.21 21.37 -0.88
CA SER A 274 -7.13 21.40 -2.03
C SER A 274 -7.45 20.01 -2.58
N LYS A 275 -6.46 19.11 -2.63
CA LYS A 275 -6.55 17.77 -3.25
C LYS A 275 -5.93 16.65 -2.37
N PRO A 276 -6.32 16.51 -1.11
CA PRO A 276 -5.71 15.56 -0.17
C PRO A 276 -5.88 14.09 -0.57
N ARG A 277 -7.02 13.72 -1.18
CA ARG A 277 -7.32 12.34 -1.55
C ARG A 277 -6.48 11.94 -2.76
N GLU A 278 -6.49 12.76 -3.80
CA GLU A 278 -5.69 12.55 -5.01
C GLU A 278 -4.19 12.50 -4.69
N LEU A 279 -3.72 13.39 -3.81
CA LEU A 279 -2.34 13.34 -3.34
C LEU A 279 -2.04 12.05 -2.58
N CYS A 280 -2.94 11.61 -1.68
CA CYS A 280 -2.77 10.35 -0.96
C CYS A 280 -2.72 9.14 -1.91
N ASP A 281 -3.61 9.08 -2.90
CA ASP A 281 -3.64 7.99 -3.89
C ASP A 281 -2.34 7.93 -4.69
N ILE A 282 -1.79 9.08 -5.09
CA ILE A 282 -0.49 9.18 -5.75
C ILE A 282 0.64 8.70 -4.83
N LEU A 283 0.66 9.12 -3.57
CA LEU A 283 1.68 8.68 -2.60
C LEU A 283 1.66 7.16 -2.38
N ILE A 284 0.47 6.56 -2.30
CA ILE A 284 0.30 5.10 -2.17
C ILE A 284 0.74 4.40 -3.47
N LYS A 285 0.36 4.92 -4.64
CA LYS A 285 0.82 4.42 -5.96
C LYS A 285 2.35 4.41 -6.05
N ILE A 286 2.99 5.49 -5.63
CA ILE A 286 4.46 5.64 -5.61
C ILE A 286 5.09 4.62 -4.66
N ALA A 287 4.57 4.49 -3.44
CA ALA A 287 5.03 3.49 -2.47
C ALA A 287 5.01 2.07 -3.07
N ASN A 288 3.93 1.71 -3.74
CA ASN A 288 3.75 0.40 -4.38
C ASN A 288 4.65 0.20 -5.62
N LYS A 289 4.97 1.27 -6.35
CA LYS A 289 5.88 1.21 -7.52
C LYS A 289 7.31 0.92 -7.10
N TYR A 290 7.86 1.68 -6.15
CA TYR A 290 9.27 1.56 -5.78
C TYR A 290 9.56 0.45 -4.77
N GLU A 291 8.53 -0.13 -4.17
CA GLU A 291 8.64 -1.43 -3.51
C GLU A 291 9.02 -2.55 -4.49
N ARG A 292 8.32 -2.65 -5.62
CA ARG A 292 8.53 -3.69 -6.63
C ARG A 292 9.87 -3.55 -7.35
N ALA A 293 10.34 -2.32 -7.55
CA ALA A 293 11.64 -2.05 -8.16
C ALA A 293 12.82 -2.44 -7.25
N ASN A 294 12.70 -2.19 -5.93
CA ASN A 294 13.73 -2.56 -4.97
C ASN A 294 13.82 -4.08 -4.77
N HIS A 295 12.70 -4.82 -4.84
CA HIS A 295 12.73 -6.28 -4.77
C HIS A 295 13.37 -6.92 -6.01
N LYS A 296 13.17 -6.35 -7.22
CA LYS A 296 13.90 -6.80 -8.41
C LYS A 296 15.40 -6.55 -8.32
N HIS A 297 15.82 -5.38 -7.82
CA HIS A 297 17.23 -5.04 -7.72
C HIS A 297 17.96 -5.80 -6.59
N LEU A 298 17.28 -6.03 -5.46
CA LEU A 298 17.78 -6.90 -4.38
C LEU A 298 17.84 -8.37 -4.82
N GLN A 299 16.90 -8.87 -5.63
CA GLN A 299 16.97 -10.21 -6.23
C GLN A 299 18.10 -10.36 -7.26
N GLU A 300 18.51 -9.26 -7.92
CA GLU A 300 19.63 -9.23 -8.87
C GLU A 300 21.00 -9.09 -8.17
N MET A 301 21.07 -8.49 -6.97
CA MET A 301 22.29 -8.36 -6.17
C MET A 301 22.49 -9.48 -5.13
N GLU A 302 21.42 -10.02 -4.56
CA GLU A 302 21.43 -11.12 -3.59
C GLU A 302 21.22 -12.46 -4.30
N GLY A 303 22.20 -12.85 -5.10
CA GLY A 303 22.37 -14.25 -5.46
C GLY A 303 22.77 -15.07 -4.23
N SER A 304 21.85 -15.32 -3.28
CA SER A 304 21.86 -16.47 -2.34
C SER A 304 20.78 -16.36 -1.24
N SER A 305 19.66 -17.09 -1.45
CA SER A 305 18.86 -17.79 -0.42
C SER A 305 17.72 -17.09 0.36
N SER A 306 16.71 -16.59 -0.35
CA SER A 306 15.32 -16.86 0.07
C SER A 306 14.51 -17.22 -1.16
N SER A 307 14.40 -18.52 -1.47
CA SER A 307 13.63 -18.96 -2.63
C SER A 307 12.15 -18.74 -2.34
N SER A 308 11.50 -17.84 -3.08
CA SER A 308 10.04 -17.78 -3.14
C SER A 308 9.48 -19.21 -3.31
N LYS A 309 8.60 -19.62 -2.40
CA LYS A 309 7.96 -20.94 -2.42
C LYS A 309 6.54 -20.81 -2.96
N HIS A 310 6.01 -21.91 -3.48
CA HIS A 310 4.62 -21.99 -3.92
C HIS A 310 3.79 -22.82 -2.94
N PHE A 311 2.85 -22.16 -2.28
CA PHE A 311 1.88 -22.75 -1.37
C PHE A 311 0.57 -23.05 -2.10
N ILE A 312 0.00 -24.23 -1.85
CA ILE A 312 -1.39 -24.54 -2.21
C ILE A 312 -2.18 -24.77 -0.92
N LEU A 313 -3.20 -23.95 -0.69
CA LEU A 313 -4.03 -23.97 0.51
C LEU A 313 -5.36 -24.67 0.23
N VAL A 314 -5.67 -25.69 1.02
CA VAL A 314 -6.80 -26.59 0.83
C VAL A 314 -7.72 -26.50 2.04
N HIS A 315 -8.97 -26.11 1.80
CA HIS A 315 -9.97 -25.88 2.84
C HIS A 315 -10.47 -27.20 3.48
N GLY A 316 -11.11 -27.07 4.64
CA GLY A 316 -11.78 -28.17 5.33
C GLY A 316 -13.20 -28.41 4.84
N LEU A 317 -13.89 -29.38 5.46
CA LEU A 317 -15.28 -29.69 5.13
C LEU A 317 -16.19 -28.46 5.32
N CYS A 318 -17.18 -28.30 4.44
CA CYS A 318 -18.17 -27.20 4.45
C CYS A 318 -17.58 -25.77 4.32
N HIS A 319 -16.32 -25.64 3.92
CA HIS A 319 -15.67 -24.37 3.63
C HIS A 319 -15.35 -24.26 2.13
N GLY A 320 -14.79 -23.12 1.73
CA GLY A 320 -14.16 -22.92 0.43
C GLY A 320 -12.83 -22.18 0.59
N ALA A 321 -12.16 -21.86 -0.50
CA ALA A 321 -10.92 -21.09 -0.59
C ALA A 321 -10.98 -19.79 0.21
N TRP A 322 -12.18 -19.18 0.32
CA TRP A 322 -12.44 -17.97 1.08
C TRP A 322 -11.98 -18.06 2.55
N CYS A 323 -11.94 -19.24 3.17
CA CYS A 323 -11.50 -19.36 4.57
C CYS A 323 -10.02 -19.00 4.77
N TRP A 324 -9.23 -19.00 3.69
CA TRP A 324 -7.81 -18.73 3.72
C TRP A 324 -7.45 -17.26 3.45
N TYR A 325 -8.41 -16.36 3.21
CA TYR A 325 -8.11 -15.02 2.71
C TYR A 325 -7.03 -14.27 3.51
N LYS A 326 -7.06 -14.32 4.85
CA LYS A 326 -6.03 -13.69 5.70
C LYS A 326 -4.65 -14.33 5.52
N VAL A 327 -4.59 -15.66 5.49
CA VAL A 327 -3.33 -16.42 5.33
C VAL A 327 -2.76 -16.25 3.93
N VAL A 328 -3.62 -16.25 2.90
CA VAL A 328 -3.21 -15.94 1.52
C VAL A 328 -2.54 -14.57 1.48
N THR A 329 -3.14 -13.55 2.09
CA THR A 329 -2.57 -12.21 2.17
C THR A 329 -1.22 -12.20 2.88
N MET A 330 -1.10 -12.87 4.02
CA MET A 330 0.16 -12.93 4.79
C MET A 330 1.28 -13.69 4.06
N LEU A 331 0.98 -14.83 3.42
CA LEU A 331 1.99 -15.58 2.68
C LEU A 331 2.40 -14.83 1.40
N ARG A 332 1.46 -14.17 0.72
CA ARG A 332 1.78 -13.30 -0.43
C ARG A 332 2.59 -12.07 -0.01
N SER A 333 2.37 -11.51 1.19
CA SER A 333 3.18 -10.40 1.69
C SER A 333 4.63 -10.81 1.99
N GLU A 334 4.89 -12.10 2.21
CA GLU A 334 6.24 -12.69 2.31
C GLU A 334 6.75 -13.21 0.95
N TRP A 335 6.21 -12.70 -0.16
CA TRP A 335 6.66 -12.97 -1.53
C TRP A 335 6.56 -14.44 -1.96
N HIS A 336 5.66 -15.20 -1.34
CA HIS A 336 5.36 -16.56 -1.76
C HIS A 336 4.24 -16.58 -2.82
N ARG A 337 4.33 -17.52 -3.76
CA ARG A 337 3.20 -17.84 -4.64
C ARG A 337 2.19 -18.60 -3.82
N VAL A 338 0.91 -18.21 -3.87
CA VAL A 338 -0.14 -18.86 -3.07
C VAL A 338 -1.37 -19.10 -3.92
N THR A 339 -1.76 -20.36 -4.03
CA THR A 339 -3.00 -20.81 -4.67
C THR A 339 -3.95 -21.32 -3.57
N ALA A 340 -5.02 -20.58 -3.29
CA ALA A 340 -6.14 -21.12 -2.52
C ALA A 340 -7.21 -21.55 -3.53
N LEU A 341 -7.69 -22.79 -3.43
CA LEU A 341 -8.62 -23.37 -4.39
C LEU A 341 -9.84 -23.93 -3.69
N ASP A 342 -10.95 -23.96 -4.41
CA ASP A 342 -12.16 -24.68 -4.03
C ASP A 342 -12.06 -26.13 -4.53
N LEU A 343 -12.26 -27.08 -3.62
CA LEU A 343 -12.46 -28.48 -3.97
C LEU A 343 -13.81 -28.66 -4.68
N ALA A 344 -14.01 -29.80 -5.34
CA ALA A 344 -15.23 -29.98 -6.13
C ALA A 344 -16.48 -29.88 -5.24
N ALA A 345 -17.52 -29.23 -5.76
CA ALA A 345 -18.76 -28.92 -5.04
C ALA A 345 -18.62 -28.11 -3.74
N SER A 346 -17.51 -27.38 -3.59
CA SER A 346 -17.24 -26.49 -2.45
C SER A 346 -17.07 -25.03 -2.90
N GLY A 347 -17.27 -24.08 -1.98
CA GLY A 347 -17.09 -22.65 -2.26
C GLY A 347 -17.86 -22.17 -3.50
N VAL A 348 -17.14 -21.65 -4.50
CA VAL A 348 -17.72 -21.20 -5.77
C VAL A 348 -17.57 -22.22 -6.91
N HIS A 349 -17.11 -23.43 -6.64
CA HIS A 349 -16.96 -24.48 -7.65
C HIS A 349 -18.33 -24.84 -8.26
N PRO A 350 -18.44 -24.97 -9.61
CA PRO A 350 -19.74 -25.09 -10.29
C PRO A 350 -20.44 -26.45 -10.09
N ALA A 351 -19.68 -27.52 -9.83
CA ALA A 351 -20.25 -28.86 -9.61
C ALA A 351 -21.17 -28.90 -8.38
N ARG A 352 -22.22 -29.72 -8.44
CA ARG A 352 -23.09 -30.00 -7.30
C ARG A 352 -22.60 -31.21 -6.52
N ILE A 353 -22.94 -31.30 -5.23
CA ILE A 353 -22.46 -32.39 -4.37
C ILE A 353 -22.94 -33.79 -4.80
N ASP A 354 -24.10 -33.88 -5.46
CA ASP A 354 -24.64 -35.10 -6.07
C ASP A 354 -23.90 -35.53 -7.35
N GLU A 355 -23.15 -34.61 -7.97
CA GLU A 355 -22.32 -34.84 -9.16
C GLU A 355 -20.90 -35.29 -8.81
N VAL A 356 -20.47 -35.15 -7.54
CA VAL A 356 -19.16 -35.62 -7.07
C VAL A 356 -19.31 -37.03 -6.53
N HIS A 357 -18.67 -38.00 -7.19
CA HIS A 357 -18.93 -39.41 -6.96
C HIS A 357 -17.85 -40.09 -6.12
N SER A 358 -16.66 -39.52 -6.02
CA SER A 358 -15.57 -40.10 -5.23
C SER A 358 -14.77 -39.03 -4.50
N PHE A 359 -13.97 -39.46 -3.52
CA PHE A 359 -13.04 -38.57 -2.83
C PHE A 359 -11.93 -38.04 -3.75
N GLU A 360 -11.56 -38.81 -4.78
CA GLU A 360 -10.61 -38.39 -5.80
C GLU A 360 -11.22 -37.27 -6.67
N GLU A 361 -12.46 -37.43 -7.14
CA GLU A 361 -13.21 -36.37 -7.85
C GLU A 361 -13.39 -35.13 -6.99
N TYR A 362 -13.69 -35.30 -5.70
CA TYR A 362 -13.74 -34.19 -4.74
C TYR A 362 -12.42 -33.42 -4.69
N SER A 363 -11.30 -34.15 -4.74
CA SER A 363 -9.94 -33.59 -4.67
C SER A 363 -9.37 -33.17 -6.04
N GLN A 364 -10.11 -33.36 -7.14
CA GLN A 364 -9.60 -33.16 -8.50
C GLN A 364 -9.03 -31.75 -8.74
N PRO A 365 -9.66 -30.63 -8.30
CA PRO A 365 -9.08 -29.30 -8.49
C PRO A 365 -7.69 -29.13 -7.86
N LEU A 366 -7.41 -29.82 -6.75
CA LEU A 366 -6.08 -29.85 -6.14
C LEU A 366 -5.10 -30.69 -6.98
N LEU A 367 -5.54 -31.87 -7.44
CA LEU A 367 -4.70 -32.76 -8.23
C LEU A 367 -4.30 -32.10 -9.56
N ASP A 368 -5.22 -31.40 -10.21
CA ASP A 368 -4.97 -30.63 -11.43
C ASP A 368 -3.96 -29.50 -11.16
N ALA A 369 -4.17 -28.72 -10.10
CA ALA A 369 -3.25 -27.63 -9.74
C ALA A 369 -1.82 -28.12 -9.43
N VAL A 370 -1.67 -29.31 -8.84
CA VAL A 370 -0.35 -29.94 -8.61
C VAL A 370 0.24 -30.48 -9.91
N ALA A 371 -0.58 -31.10 -10.76
CA ALA A 371 -0.16 -31.61 -12.07
C ALA A 371 0.32 -30.49 -13.01
N GLU A 372 -0.32 -29.32 -12.97
CA GLU A 372 0.02 -28.15 -13.78
C GLU A 372 1.23 -27.35 -13.27
N ALA A 373 1.73 -27.65 -12.06
CA ALA A 373 2.90 -26.97 -11.52
C ALA A 373 4.14 -27.14 -12.44
N PRO A 374 4.90 -26.06 -12.70
CA PRO A 374 6.10 -26.06 -13.54
C PRO A 374 7.09 -27.19 -13.26
N ALA A 375 7.76 -27.67 -14.30
CA ALA A 375 8.75 -28.73 -14.20
C ALA A 375 9.90 -28.32 -13.25
N GLY A 376 10.19 -29.17 -12.25
CA GLY A 376 11.21 -28.92 -11.23
C GLY A 376 10.75 -28.08 -10.04
N GLU A 377 9.54 -27.52 -10.06
CA GLU A 377 8.97 -26.79 -8.92
C GLU A 377 8.45 -27.79 -7.87
N ARG A 378 8.83 -27.58 -6.60
CA ARG A 378 8.31 -28.36 -5.46
C ARG A 378 7.42 -27.49 -4.57
N LEU A 379 6.17 -27.94 -4.40
CA LEU A 379 5.07 -27.23 -3.77
C LEU A 379 5.01 -27.45 -2.25
N ILE A 380 4.49 -26.47 -1.53
CA ILE A 380 4.09 -26.61 -0.13
C ILE A 380 2.58 -26.77 -0.07
N LEU A 381 2.09 -27.94 0.30
CA LEU A 381 0.66 -28.18 0.46
C LEU A 381 0.24 -27.87 1.90
N VAL A 382 -0.85 -27.14 2.09
CA VAL A 382 -1.41 -26.82 3.40
C VAL A 382 -2.88 -27.24 3.44
N GLY A 383 -3.21 -28.23 4.26
CA GLY A 383 -4.56 -28.76 4.39
C GLY A 383 -5.14 -28.45 5.77
N HIS A 384 -6.32 -27.84 5.82
CA HIS A 384 -7.06 -27.62 7.06
C HIS A 384 -8.14 -28.69 7.27
N SER A 385 -8.26 -29.23 8.49
CA SER A 385 -9.32 -30.17 8.84
C SER A 385 -9.41 -31.35 7.85
N PHE A 386 -10.57 -31.58 7.23
CA PHE A 386 -10.79 -32.61 6.22
C PHE A 386 -9.90 -32.47 4.97
N GLY A 387 -9.44 -31.26 4.65
CA GLY A 387 -8.50 -30.99 3.55
C GLY A 387 -7.14 -31.68 3.73
N GLY A 388 -6.81 -32.12 4.96
CA GLY A 388 -5.66 -32.98 5.24
C GLY A 388 -5.66 -34.27 4.41
N LEU A 389 -6.82 -34.89 4.21
CA LEU A 389 -6.92 -36.11 3.40
C LEU A 389 -6.65 -35.81 1.91
N SER A 390 -7.07 -34.65 1.41
CA SER A 390 -6.87 -34.26 0.01
C SER A 390 -5.40 -33.97 -0.28
N ILE A 391 -4.70 -33.28 0.63
CA ILE A 391 -3.24 -33.07 0.47
C ILE A 391 -2.47 -34.38 0.59
N ALA A 392 -2.91 -35.33 1.42
CA ALA A 392 -2.28 -36.64 1.51
C ALA A 392 -2.47 -37.47 0.23
N LEU A 393 -3.64 -37.39 -0.40
CA LEU A 393 -3.85 -37.98 -1.73
C LEU A 393 -2.93 -37.36 -2.78
N ALA A 394 -2.78 -36.03 -2.78
CA ALA A 394 -1.86 -35.34 -3.68
C ALA A 394 -0.38 -35.73 -3.43
N MET A 395 0.02 -35.93 -2.18
CA MET A 395 1.36 -36.42 -1.82
C MET A 395 1.64 -37.82 -2.41
N GLU A 396 0.66 -38.72 -2.37
CA GLU A 396 0.79 -40.08 -2.92
C GLU A 396 0.83 -40.06 -4.45
N ARG A 397 0.07 -39.17 -5.10
CA ARG A 397 -0.01 -39.06 -6.56
C ARG A 397 1.18 -38.32 -7.19
N PHE A 398 1.76 -37.35 -6.48
CA PHE A 398 2.81 -36.47 -7.01
C PHE A 398 3.99 -36.27 -6.02
N PRO A 399 4.59 -37.34 -5.46
CA PRO A 399 5.59 -37.22 -4.39
C PRO A 399 6.80 -36.36 -4.77
N GLU A 400 7.21 -36.38 -6.04
CA GLU A 400 8.32 -35.59 -6.58
C GLU A 400 8.02 -34.09 -6.66
N LYS A 401 6.74 -33.71 -6.76
CA LYS A 401 6.29 -32.31 -6.83
C LYS A 401 6.03 -31.70 -5.47
N ILE A 402 6.04 -32.45 -4.37
CA ILE A 402 5.76 -31.90 -3.04
C ILE A 402 7.06 -31.69 -2.27
N ALA A 403 7.33 -30.45 -1.85
CA ALA A 403 8.44 -30.10 -0.96
C ALA A 403 8.09 -30.44 0.50
N VAL A 404 6.93 -29.97 0.95
CA VAL A 404 6.45 -30.07 2.34
C VAL A 404 4.93 -30.17 2.33
N ALA A 405 4.36 -30.97 3.23
CA ALA A 405 2.94 -31.00 3.52
C ALA A 405 2.68 -30.53 4.96
N VAL A 406 1.77 -29.57 5.12
CA VAL A 406 1.42 -28.93 6.39
C VAL A 406 -0.03 -29.25 6.72
N PHE A 407 -0.24 -29.90 7.87
CA PHE A 407 -1.56 -30.31 8.35
C PHE A 407 -2.01 -29.37 9.47
N VAL A 408 -2.96 -28.49 9.17
CA VAL A 408 -3.47 -27.48 10.12
C VAL A 408 -4.76 -27.99 10.76
N ALA A 409 -4.70 -28.42 12.02
CA ALA A 409 -5.84 -29.03 12.71
C ALA A 409 -6.56 -30.09 11.85
N ALA A 410 -5.78 -30.88 11.11
CA ALA A 410 -6.24 -31.68 9.99
C ALA A 410 -6.20 -33.18 10.24
N ALA A 411 -6.99 -33.93 9.47
CA ALA A 411 -6.91 -35.37 9.42
C ALA A 411 -5.61 -35.80 8.73
N VAL A 412 -4.76 -36.55 9.43
CA VAL A 412 -3.47 -37.05 8.93
C VAL A 412 -3.55 -38.57 8.75
N PRO A 413 -3.66 -39.10 7.53
CA PRO A 413 -3.85 -40.54 7.33
C PRO A 413 -2.65 -41.36 7.83
N CYS A 414 -2.92 -42.59 8.26
CA CYS A 414 -1.90 -43.51 8.77
C CYS A 414 -1.47 -44.51 7.69
N VAL A 415 -0.17 -44.70 7.52
CA VAL A 415 0.39 -45.73 6.63
C VAL A 415 -0.16 -47.12 7.01
N GLY A 416 -0.58 -47.89 6.02
CA GLY A 416 -1.13 -49.24 6.22
C GLY A 416 -2.61 -49.28 6.64
N LYS A 417 -3.30 -48.14 6.68
CA LYS A 417 -4.76 -48.04 6.88
C LYS A 417 -5.39 -47.34 5.67
N HIS A 418 -6.69 -47.58 5.43
CA HIS A 418 -7.40 -46.83 4.39
C HIS A 418 -7.57 -45.37 4.82
N ILE A 419 -7.52 -44.45 3.85
CA ILE A 419 -7.49 -42.99 4.09
C ILE A 419 -8.74 -42.47 4.84
N GLY A 420 -9.86 -43.19 4.74
CA GLY A 420 -11.12 -42.87 5.42
C GLY A 420 -11.22 -43.27 6.90
N ILE A 421 -10.21 -43.94 7.46
CA ILE A 421 -10.28 -44.46 8.85
C ILE A 421 -10.48 -43.36 9.89
N ILE A 422 -9.90 -42.17 9.67
CA ILE A 422 -10.00 -41.05 10.63
C ILE A 422 -11.43 -40.50 10.66
N PRO A 423 -12.05 -40.13 9.52
CA PRO A 423 -13.47 -39.77 9.50
C PRO A 423 -14.39 -40.83 10.11
N GLU A 424 -14.12 -42.12 9.89
CA GLU A 424 -14.90 -43.20 10.48
C GLU A 424 -14.78 -43.23 12.01
N LEU A 425 -13.56 -43.17 12.55
CA LEU A 425 -13.33 -43.13 13.99
C LEU A 425 -13.92 -41.88 14.64
N ILE A 426 -13.86 -40.73 13.97
CA ILE A 426 -14.52 -39.51 14.45
C ILE A 426 -16.03 -39.75 14.52
N ARG A 427 -16.64 -40.32 13.47
CA ARG A 427 -18.08 -40.63 13.47
C ARG A 427 -18.48 -41.63 14.55
N GLU A 428 -17.65 -42.63 14.84
CA GLU A 428 -17.92 -43.64 15.87
C GLU A 428 -17.75 -43.11 17.30
N LYS A 429 -16.74 -42.26 17.54
CA LYS A 429 -16.35 -41.82 18.89
C LYS A 429 -16.81 -40.41 19.25
N ALA A 430 -17.28 -39.63 18.29
CA ALA A 430 -17.76 -38.27 18.54
C ALA A 430 -18.97 -38.27 19.48
N PRO A 431 -19.03 -37.32 20.44
CA PRO A 431 -20.24 -37.06 21.21
C PRO A 431 -21.44 -36.77 20.29
N LYS A 432 -22.64 -37.22 20.68
CA LYS A 432 -23.86 -37.04 19.87
C LYS A 432 -24.22 -35.57 19.61
N ASP A 433 -23.78 -34.68 20.50
CA ASP A 433 -23.94 -33.23 20.45
C ASP A 433 -22.76 -32.51 19.76
N MET A 434 -21.78 -33.24 19.21
CA MET A 434 -20.61 -32.64 18.56
C MET A 434 -21.02 -31.65 17.47
N LEU A 435 -22.03 -31.99 16.67
CA LEU A 435 -22.48 -31.23 15.51
C LEU A 435 -23.52 -30.13 15.81
N LEU A 436 -23.98 -30.01 17.07
CA LEU A 436 -24.99 -29.03 17.49
C LEU A 436 -26.21 -29.03 16.54
N ASP A 437 -26.49 -27.92 15.88
CA ASP A 437 -27.61 -27.70 14.96
C ASP A 437 -27.29 -28.02 13.49
N SER A 438 -26.12 -28.63 13.21
CA SER A 438 -25.73 -29.05 11.86
C SER A 438 -26.56 -30.21 11.35
N LYS A 439 -26.79 -30.25 10.04
CA LYS A 439 -27.67 -31.23 9.38
C LYS A 439 -26.87 -32.20 8.54
N MET A 440 -27.18 -33.48 8.72
CA MET A 440 -26.83 -34.55 7.77
C MET A 440 -27.90 -34.58 6.67
N ILE A 441 -27.49 -34.37 5.43
CA ILE A 441 -28.38 -34.35 4.27
C ILE A 441 -28.12 -35.62 3.47
N PRO A 442 -29.09 -36.55 3.38
CA PRO A 442 -28.97 -37.69 2.48
C PRO A 442 -28.80 -37.19 1.05
N ILE A 443 -27.80 -37.70 0.37
CA ILE A 443 -27.60 -37.48 -1.07
C ILE A 443 -27.60 -38.82 -1.76
N ASN A 444 -28.00 -38.86 -3.02
CA ASN A 444 -27.88 -40.05 -3.84
C ASN A 444 -27.03 -39.69 -5.04
N ASN A 445 -25.84 -40.29 -5.12
CA ASN A 445 -24.94 -40.08 -6.25
C ASN A 445 -24.91 -41.36 -7.11
N LYS A 446 -24.14 -41.36 -8.21
CA LYS A 446 -24.07 -42.52 -9.10
C LYS A 446 -23.46 -43.78 -8.44
N GLN A 447 -22.75 -43.63 -7.32
CA GLN A 447 -22.19 -44.74 -6.54
C GLN A 447 -23.11 -45.23 -5.41
N GLY A 448 -24.24 -44.56 -5.20
CA GLY A 448 -25.27 -44.95 -4.23
C GLY A 448 -25.58 -43.87 -3.19
N PRO A 449 -26.24 -44.24 -2.08
CA PRO A 449 -26.59 -43.29 -1.03
C PRO A 449 -25.33 -42.78 -0.31
N GLY A 450 -25.25 -41.46 -0.15
CA GLY A 450 -24.23 -40.73 0.59
C GLY A 450 -24.84 -39.75 1.58
N THR A 451 -23.97 -38.98 2.25
CA THR A 451 -24.41 -37.95 3.20
C THR A 451 -23.57 -36.70 3.03
N ALA A 452 -24.23 -35.58 2.75
CA ALA A 452 -23.64 -34.25 2.82
C ALA A 452 -23.84 -33.66 4.23
N ILE A 453 -22.98 -32.71 4.60
CA ILE A 453 -23.07 -32.01 5.88
C ILE A 453 -23.32 -30.54 5.60
N LEU A 454 -24.30 -29.97 6.29
CA LEU A 454 -24.52 -28.53 6.36
C LEU A 454 -24.30 -28.08 7.81
N LEU A 455 -23.24 -27.30 8.04
CA LEU A 455 -22.93 -26.77 9.37
C LEU A 455 -23.98 -25.73 9.78
N GLY A 456 -24.53 -25.90 10.99
CA GLY A 456 -25.53 -24.99 11.53
C GLY A 456 -24.92 -23.72 12.13
N PRO A 457 -25.69 -22.62 12.25
CA PRO A 457 -25.22 -21.37 12.84
C PRO A 457 -24.69 -21.52 14.27
N ASN A 458 -25.28 -22.35 15.14
CA ASN A 458 -24.77 -22.55 16.49
C ASN A 458 -23.44 -23.31 16.47
N PHE A 459 -23.30 -24.31 15.60
CA PHE A 459 -22.02 -24.96 15.37
C PHE A 459 -20.95 -23.96 14.92
N LEU A 460 -21.26 -23.12 13.93
CA LEU A 460 -20.32 -22.11 13.43
C LEU A 460 -19.95 -21.10 14.52
N ALA A 461 -20.89 -20.64 15.34
CA ALA A 461 -20.61 -19.66 16.40
C ALA A 461 -19.84 -20.27 17.58
N GLU A 462 -20.26 -21.42 18.09
CA GLU A 462 -19.73 -22.00 19.32
C GLU A 462 -18.47 -22.84 19.11
N LYS A 463 -18.32 -23.48 17.95
CA LYS A 463 -17.24 -24.44 17.68
C LYS A 463 -16.37 -24.07 16.49
N GLY A 464 -16.94 -23.49 15.43
CA GLY A 464 -16.20 -23.13 14.22
C GLY A 464 -15.39 -21.83 14.36
N TYR A 465 -16.03 -20.78 14.88
CA TYR A 465 -15.49 -19.42 14.92
C TYR A 465 -15.56 -18.73 16.30
N PRO A 466 -15.48 -19.43 17.45
CA PRO A 466 -15.73 -18.81 18.77
C PRO A 466 -14.75 -17.70 19.14
N LEU A 467 -13.56 -17.69 18.52
CA LEU A 467 -12.50 -16.70 18.75
C LEU A 467 -12.26 -15.80 17.52
N SER A 468 -13.11 -15.88 16.50
CA SER A 468 -12.95 -15.03 15.33
C SER A 468 -13.43 -13.62 15.64
N PRO A 469 -12.58 -12.59 15.48
CA PRO A 469 -12.98 -11.21 15.77
C PRO A 469 -14.08 -10.77 14.81
N ALA A 470 -15.10 -10.09 15.34
CA ALA A 470 -16.10 -9.41 14.52
C ALA A 470 -15.39 -8.32 13.70
N GLU A 471 -15.46 -8.41 12.37
CA GLU A 471 -15.03 -7.29 11.53
C GLU A 471 -16.01 -6.13 11.76
N ALA A 472 -15.49 -4.98 12.21
CA ALA A 472 -16.28 -3.77 12.36
C ALA A 472 -16.77 -3.35 10.96
N MET A 473 -18.03 -3.66 10.65
CA MET A 473 -18.71 -3.11 9.48
C MET A 473 -18.94 -1.62 9.73
N ASN A 474 -17.99 -0.80 9.26
CA ASN A 474 -18.12 0.66 9.17
C ASN A 474 -18.18 1.08 7.71
#